data_AF-A0A7V4UI85-F1
#
_entry.id   AF-A0A7V4UI85-F1
#
_cell.length_a   1.000
_cell.length_b   1.000
_cell.length_c   1.000
_cell.angle_alpha   90.00
_cell.angle_beta   90.00
_cell.angle_gamma   90.00
#
_symmetry.space_group_name_H-M   'P 1'
#
loop_
_entity.id
_entity.type
_entity.pdbx_description
1 polymer ?
#
loop_
_entity_poly.entity_id
_entity_poly.type
_entity_poly.pdbx_seq_one_letter_code
_entity_poly.pdbx_strand_id
1 'polypeptide(L)'
;MTHRRWLPSPRAFALALAACAGLAVGPPAARAAHPFAAEGITSLTNPAVKYTSPEAHHATLRRGPITAIVVDNEPLDIPECPGHRAGYNGLALLRREGAGGNLFVPSVAGLNFEHIHDGSSASVREEKFEPRKAPMQLRLIDTHTVEVYQPPTPRMRLESCGRYHLLEDGTIEYTFECIPRGATFRNGYLALFWASYIHQPESTNIHFIGQPAEGPDAPRWIEAASPAHGVDSTHPPRGELPRLPHDDDFPLTLVFHRSRYVCVEPWYYGTSHGRAYVQMFRPRDRIWLAQSPSGGGTGNPAWDFQWFIPDPKIGEAYGFTMRAALLATTDRAAIVQATQPHRDALAAASRSAK
;
A
#
# COMPACT_ATOMS: atom_id res chain seq x y z
N MET A 1 -40.49 -94.25 6.12
CA MET A 1 -41.40 -93.23 5.55
C MET A 1 -40.52 -92.19 4.87
N THR A 2 -40.19 -92.37 3.59
CA THR A 2 -40.88 -91.78 2.40
C THR A 2 -40.75 -90.24 2.43
N HIS A 3 -40.06 -89.55 1.51
CA HIS A 3 -40.02 -89.68 0.05
C HIS A 3 -38.81 -88.97 -0.61
N ARG A 4 -38.31 -89.59 -1.71
CA ARG A 4 -37.86 -89.07 -3.04
C ARG A 4 -36.97 -87.81 -3.11
N ARG A 5 -35.72 -87.91 -3.57
CA ARG A 5 -35.19 -88.03 -4.97
C ARG A 5 -35.44 -86.82 -5.88
N TRP A 6 -34.38 -86.12 -6.30
CA TRP A 6 -33.93 -85.96 -7.71
C TRP A 6 -32.67 -85.07 -7.83
N LEU A 7 -31.70 -85.51 -8.64
CA LEU A 7 -30.62 -84.71 -9.28
C LEU A 7 -31.04 -84.52 -10.75
N PRO A 8 -30.70 -83.42 -11.48
CA PRO A 8 -29.38 -83.35 -12.11
C PRO A 8 -28.81 -81.95 -12.52
N SER A 9 -27.51 -82.00 -12.86
CA SER A 9 -26.78 -81.24 -13.90
C SER A 9 -26.01 -79.95 -13.53
N PRO A 10 -24.76 -79.80 -14.02
CA PRO A 10 -23.94 -78.59 -13.90
C PRO A 10 -23.96 -77.78 -15.20
N ARG A 11 -24.08 -76.45 -15.12
CA ARG A 11 -23.47 -75.48 -16.06
C ARG A 11 -23.81 -74.01 -15.73
N ALA A 12 -22.77 -73.19 -15.89
CA ALA A 12 -22.78 -71.84 -16.47
C ALA A 12 -22.88 -70.59 -15.56
N PHE A 13 -21.80 -69.82 -15.64
CA PHE A 13 -21.70 -68.34 -15.75
C PHE A 13 -22.11 -67.46 -14.57
N ALA A 14 -21.12 -66.81 -13.94
CA ALA A 14 -20.80 -65.40 -14.23
C ALA A 14 -19.56 -64.95 -13.43
N LEU A 15 -18.48 -64.57 -14.13
CA LEU A 15 -17.42 -63.73 -13.56
C LEU A 15 -18.02 -62.34 -13.37
N ALA A 16 -18.19 -61.89 -12.13
CA ALA A 16 -18.41 -60.48 -11.83
C ALA A 16 -17.05 -59.77 -11.84
N LEU A 17 -16.74 -59.08 -12.94
CA LEU A 17 -15.67 -58.08 -12.99
C LEU A 17 -16.14 -56.86 -12.19
N ALA A 18 -15.64 -56.71 -10.97
CA ALA A 18 -15.77 -55.48 -10.21
C ALA A 18 -14.88 -54.41 -10.87
N ALA A 19 -15.49 -53.54 -11.68
CA ALA A 19 -14.84 -52.33 -12.17
C ALA A 19 -14.78 -51.31 -11.03
N CYS A 20 -13.68 -51.31 -10.27
CA CYS A 20 -13.31 -50.19 -9.42
C CYS A 20 -12.88 -49.03 -10.32
N ALA A 21 -13.81 -48.15 -10.67
CA ALA A 21 -13.49 -46.85 -11.25
C ALA A 21 -12.83 -45.98 -10.15
N GLY A 22 -11.51 -46.06 -10.06
CA GLY A 22 -10.72 -45.11 -9.29
C GLY A 22 -10.86 -43.73 -9.91
N LEU A 23 -11.56 -42.82 -9.23
CA LEU A 23 -11.45 -41.40 -9.49
C LEU A 23 -10.01 -41.00 -9.17
N ALA A 24 -9.17 -40.93 -10.20
CA ALA A 24 -7.86 -40.33 -10.10
C ALA A 24 -8.06 -38.84 -9.79
N VAL A 25 -7.97 -38.49 -8.51
CA VAL A 25 -7.84 -37.09 -8.09
C VAL A 25 -6.45 -36.66 -8.56
N GLY A 26 -6.42 -35.93 -9.68
CA GLY A 26 -5.20 -35.30 -10.15
C GLY A 26 -4.63 -34.37 -9.05
N PRO A 27 -3.31 -34.15 -9.03
CA PRO A 27 -2.72 -33.22 -8.09
C PRO A 27 -3.43 -31.86 -8.21
N PRO A 28 -3.71 -31.16 -7.09
CA PRO A 28 -4.34 -29.85 -7.15
C PRO A 28 -3.47 -28.96 -8.05
N ALA A 29 -4.09 -28.37 -9.06
CA ALA A 29 -3.41 -27.39 -9.92
C ALA A 29 -2.80 -26.32 -9.02
N ALA A 30 -1.49 -26.10 -9.16
CA ALA A 30 -0.80 -25.05 -8.42
C ALA A 30 -1.53 -23.73 -8.71
N ARG A 31 -2.21 -23.19 -7.70
CA ARG A 31 -2.94 -21.93 -7.84
C ARG A 31 -1.89 -20.85 -8.11
N ALA A 32 -2.02 -20.14 -9.24
CA ALA A 32 -1.12 -19.06 -9.57
C ALA A 32 -1.02 -18.08 -8.38
N ALA A 33 0.19 -17.59 -8.11
CA ALA A 33 0.42 -16.62 -7.05
C ALA A 33 -0.46 -15.38 -7.28
N HIS A 34 -0.93 -14.76 -6.20
CA HIS A 34 -1.72 -13.54 -6.28
C HIS A 34 -0.91 -12.44 -7.01
N PRO A 35 -1.51 -11.60 -7.88
CA PRO A 35 -0.77 -10.56 -8.61
C PRO A 35 0.01 -9.59 -7.71
N PHE A 36 -0.42 -9.45 -6.46
CA PHE A 36 0.18 -8.61 -5.43
C PHE A 36 0.97 -9.39 -4.37
N ALA A 37 1.40 -10.62 -4.67
CA ALA A 37 2.22 -11.40 -3.73
C ALA A 37 3.48 -10.59 -3.33
N ALA A 38 3.76 -10.61 -2.02
CA ALA A 38 4.95 -10.00 -1.44
C ALA A 38 6.23 -10.60 -2.05
N GLU A 39 7.27 -9.79 -2.12
CA GLU A 39 8.55 -10.20 -2.70
C GLU A 39 9.51 -10.84 -1.69
N GLY A 40 9.15 -10.87 -0.41
CA GLY A 40 10.04 -11.44 0.60
C GLY A 40 11.15 -10.47 0.98
N ILE A 41 10.86 -9.16 1.00
CA ILE A 41 11.89 -8.14 1.20
C ILE A 41 12.05 -7.80 2.67
N THR A 42 10.95 -7.60 3.39
CA THR A 42 10.97 -7.08 4.77
C THR A 42 11.29 -8.16 5.80
N SER A 43 11.65 -7.77 7.02
CA SER A 43 11.84 -8.75 8.11
C SER A 43 10.57 -9.51 8.50
N LEU A 44 9.38 -9.06 8.05
CA LEU A 44 8.11 -9.77 8.25
C LEU A 44 8.05 -11.07 7.44
N THR A 45 8.53 -11.03 6.20
CA THR A 45 8.40 -12.14 5.24
C THR A 45 9.73 -12.85 4.98
N ASN A 46 10.85 -12.24 5.38
CA ASN A 46 12.19 -12.75 5.16
C ASN A 46 12.97 -12.89 6.47
N PRO A 47 13.11 -14.12 7.01
CA PRO A 47 13.81 -14.36 8.28
C PRO A 47 15.33 -14.16 8.19
N ALA A 48 15.90 -14.00 6.99
CA ALA A 48 17.31 -13.70 6.81
C ALA A 48 17.64 -12.24 7.13
N VAL A 49 16.66 -11.34 7.07
CA VAL A 49 16.83 -9.92 7.41
C VAL A 49 17.18 -9.81 8.89
N LYS A 50 18.32 -9.19 9.18
CA LYS A 50 18.77 -8.89 10.54
C LYS A 50 18.48 -7.43 10.86
N TYR A 51 18.12 -7.17 12.10
CA TYR A 51 17.82 -5.84 12.58
C TYR A 51 18.09 -5.73 14.08
N THR A 52 18.20 -4.49 14.55
CA THR A 52 18.15 -4.14 15.98
C THR A 52 16.92 -3.30 16.26
N SER A 53 16.40 -3.36 17.47
CA SER A 53 15.28 -2.51 17.90
C SER A 53 15.82 -1.37 18.75
N PRO A 54 15.71 -0.11 18.31
CA PRO A 54 16.14 1.03 19.12
C PRO A 54 15.15 1.25 20.27
N GLU A 55 15.64 1.82 21.38
CA GLU A 55 14.76 2.35 22.44
C GLU A 55 14.06 3.64 22.00
N ALA A 56 14.71 4.42 21.12
CA ALA A 56 14.13 5.63 20.57
C ALA A 56 13.00 5.31 19.57
N HIS A 57 11.91 6.06 19.66
CA HIS A 57 10.75 6.01 18.76
C HIS A 57 10.98 6.69 17.40
N HIS A 58 12.25 6.92 17.04
CA HIS A 58 12.62 7.50 15.76
C HIS A 58 13.94 6.95 15.25
N ALA A 59 14.12 7.00 13.93
CA ALA A 59 15.34 6.65 13.22
C ALA A 59 15.68 7.75 12.22
N THR A 60 16.91 8.28 12.28
CA THR A 60 17.37 9.31 11.34
C THR A 60 18.17 8.66 10.21
N LEU A 61 17.72 8.84 8.97
CA LEU A 61 18.44 8.46 7.77
C LEU A 61 19.04 9.70 7.11
N ARG A 62 20.32 9.62 6.72
CA ARG A 62 21.02 10.70 6.00
C ARG A 62 21.79 10.11 4.84
N ARG A 63 21.55 10.63 3.63
CA ARG A 63 22.28 10.24 2.42
C ARG A 63 22.09 11.28 1.33
N GLY A 64 23.17 11.60 0.64
CA GLY A 64 23.19 12.73 -0.29
C GLY A 64 22.71 14.01 0.42
N PRO A 65 21.86 14.83 -0.23
CA PRO A 65 21.35 16.08 0.35
C PRO A 65 20.11 15.87 1.23
N ILE A 66 19.73 14.63 1.56
CA ILE A 66 18.46 14.32 2.23
C ILE A 66 18.68 13.89 3.67
N THR A 67 17.87 14.46 4.56
CA THR A 67 17.62 13.94 5.91
C THR A 67 16.17 13.48 5.97
N ALA A 68 15.94 12.26 6.45
CA ALA A 68 14.63 11.73 6.74
C ALA A 68 14.59 11.22 8.20
N ILE A 69 13.50 11.49 8.91
CA ILE A 69 13.26 10.91 10.24
C ILE A 69 12.03 10.01 10.13
N VAL A 70 12.25 8.71 10.31
CA VAL A 70 11.20 7.70 10.36
C VAL A 70 10.78 7.49 11.81
N VAL A 71 9.49 7.43 12.08
CA VAL A 71 8.92 7.24 13.42
C VAL A 71 7.97 6.05 13.44
N ASP A 72 7.86 5.41 14.60
CA ASP A 72 6.72 4.55 14.91
C ASP A 72 5.50 5.42 15.28
N ASN A 73 4.51 4.87 15.99
CA ASN A 73 3.29 5.59 16.33
C ASN A 73 3.30 6.25 17.72
N GLU A 74 4.44 6.30 18.41
CA GLU A 74 4.59 7.02 19.67
C GLU A 74 4.78 8.54 19.44
N PRO A 75 4.48 9.40 20.44
CA PRO A 75 4.76 10.82 20.33
C PRO A 75 6.27 11.08 20.35
N LEU A 76 6.70 12.16 19.69
CA LEU A 76 8.10 12.58 19.64
C LEU A 76 8.17 14.09 19.83
N ASP A 77 9.08 14.55 20.68
CA ASP A 77 9.34 15.97 20.87
C ASP A 77 10.85 16.21 20.88
N ILE A 78 11.41 16.38 19.67
CA ILE A 78 12.82 16.66 19.44
C ILE A 78 12.95 17.94 18.60
N PRO A 79 14.11 18.62 18.60
CA PRO A 79 14.28 19.87 17.86
C PRO A 79 13.89 19.80 16.37
N GLU A 80 14.14 18.66 15.73
CA GLU A 80 13.80 18.42 14.32
C GLU A 80 12.31 18.16 14.06
N CYS A 81 11.60 17.61 15.05
CA CYS A 81 10.18 17.21 14.98
C CYS A 81 9.45 17.64 16.26
N PRO A 82 9.28 18.97 16.49
CA PRO A 82 8.68 19.46 17.72
C PRO A 82 7.19 19.12 17.78
N GLY A 83 6.75 18.55 18.92
CA GLY A 83 5.35 18.23 19.17
C GLY A 83 4.74 17.22 18.18
N HIS A 84 5.52 16.28 17.65
CA HIS A 84 5.00 15.20 16.82
C HIS A 84 4.06 14.30 17.65
N ARG A 85 2.83 14.16 17.18
CA ARG A 85 1.74 13.56 17.96
C ARG A 85 1.74 12.03 17.86
N ALA A 86 1.35 11.40 18.96
CA ALA A 86 1.05 9.97 19.00
C ALA A 86 0.03 9.58 17.92
N GLY A 87 0.21 8.39 17.36
CA GLY A 87 -0.61 7.78 16.33
C GLY A 87 -0.21 8.15 14.90
N TYR A 88 0.67 9.12 14.67
CA TYR A 88 1.24 9.33 13.33
C TYR A 88 2.50 8.50 13.20
N ASN A 89 2.67 7.82 12.07
CA ASN A 89 3.80 6.94 11.79
C ASN A 89 4.41 7.27 10.43
N GLY A 90 5.56 6.67 10.10
CA GLY A 90 6.22 6.88 8.81
C GLY A 90 7.21 8.02 8.87
N LEU A 91 7.14 9.00 7.96
CA LEU A 91 8.12 10.08 7.87
C LEU A 91 7.69 11.30 8.68
N ALA A 92 8.18 11.46 9.91
CA ALA A 92 8.01 12.70 10.67
C ALA A 92 8.74 13.89 10.02
N LEU A 93 9.87 13.61 9.34
CA LEU A 93 10.62 14.63 8.62
C LEU A 93 11.12 14.11 7.27
N LEU A 94 10.99 14.96 6.25
CA LEU A 94 11.73 14.88 5.00
C LEU A 94 12.25 16.28 4.65
N ARG A 95 13.57 16.44 4.63
CA ARG A 95 14.23 17.72 4.37
C ARG A 95 15.39 17.53 3.41
N ARG A 96 15.62 18.55 2.59
CA ARG A 96 16.80 18.69 1.75
C ARG A 96 17.75 19.76 2.29
N GLU A 97 19.04 19.47 2.31
CA GLU A 97 20.09 20.44 2.65
C GLU A 97 20.06 21.66 1.71
N GLY A 98 20.29 22.85 2.27
CA GLY A 98 20.28 24.11 1.53
C GLY A 98 18.90 24.57 1.04
N ALA A 99 17.83 23.82 1.29
CA ALA A 99 16.49 24.13 0.79
C ALA A 99 15.40 23.89 1.85
N GLY A 100 15.00 24.97 2.53
CA GLY A 100 13.79 25.05 3.36
C GLY A 100 13.72 24.11 4.58
N GLY A 101 12.60 24.19 5.31
CA GLY A 101 12.29 23.33 6.45
C GLY A 101 11.77 21.94 6.05
N ASN A 102 11.21 21.23 7.02
CA ASN A 102 10.50 19.97 6.82
C ASN A 102 9.41 20.13 5.74
N LEU A 103 9.28 19.14 4.86
CA LEU A 103 8.19 19.06 3.89
C LEU A 103 6.83 18.84 4.58
N PHE A 104 6.82 18.06 5.66
CA PHE A 104 5.60 17.66 6.35
C PHE A 104 5.26 18.58 7.51
N VAL A 105 3.97 18.63 7.86
CA VAL A 105 3.49 19.39 9.02
C VAL A 105 4.15 18.81 10.28
N PRO A 106 4.87 19.62 11.10
CA PRO A 106 5.75 19.08 12.15
C PRO A 106 5.08 18.18 13.19
N SER A 107 3.81 18.41 13.50
CA SER A 107 3.06 17.66 14.52
C SER A 107 2.46 16.34 14.03
N VAL A 108 2.63 16.01 12.74
CA VAL A 108 2.11 14.81 12.06
C VAL A 108 3.18 14.27 11.08
N ALA A 109 2.81 13.38 10.15
CA ALA A 109 3.79 12.67 9.30
C ALA A 109 3.45 12.61 7.80
N GLY A 110 4.47 12.40 6.99
CA GLY A 110 4.39 11.92 5.62
C GLY A 110 4.39 10.40 5.53
N LEU A 111 3.87 9.82 4.45
CA LEU A 111 3.75 8.36 4.29
C LEU A 111 3.18 7.66 5.53
N ASN A 112 2.24 8.31 6.20
CA ASN A 112 1.56 7.83 7.39
C ASN A 112 0.57 6.74 7.00
N PHE A 113 0.77 5.52 7.49
CA PHE A 113 -0.19 4.44 7.27
C PHE A 113 -1.43 4.72 8.13
N GLU A 114 -2.51 5.15 7.48
CA GLU A 114 -3.63 5.86 8.12
C GLU A 114 -4.86 4.98 8.33
N HIS A 115 -5.23 4.19 7.32
CA HIS A 115 -6.46 3.40 7.33
C HIS A 115 -6.25 1.97 6.83
N ILE A 116 -6.93 1.04 7.50
CA ILE A 116 -7.20 -0.34 7.08
C ILE A 116 -8.72 -0.49 7.07
N HIS A 117 -9.31 -0.80 5.91
CA HIS A 117 -10.75 -1.04 5.79
C HIS A 117 -11.08 -2.11 4.75
N ASP A 118 -12.31 -2.59 4.80
CA ASP A 118 -12.91 -3.45 3.78
C ASP A 118 -14.21 -2.82 3.22
N GLY A 119 -14.49 -1.55 3.52
CA GLY A 119 -15.73 -0.89 3.12
C GLY A 119 -16.93 -1.18 4.03
N SER A 120 -16.76 -1.96 5.10
CA SER A 120 -17.79 -2.11 6.13
C SER A 120 -17.77 -0.94 7.13
N SER A 121 -18.93 -0.37 7.41
CA SER A 121 -19.11 0.71 8.37
C SER A 121 -18.77 0.27 9.80
N ALA A 122 -19.08 -0.97 10.15
CA ALA A 122 -18.88 -1.50 11.50
C ALA A 122 -17.39 -1.46 11.92
N SER A 123 -16.48 -1.89 11.05
CA SER A 123 -15.04 -1.92 11.34
C SER A 123 -14.47 -0.51 11.59
N VAL A 124 -14.86 0.45 10.74
CA VAL A 124 -14.34 1.82 10.78
C VAL A 124 -14.98 2.67 11.87
N ARG A 125 -16.27 2.48 12.20
CA ARG A 125 -16.94 3.27 13.25
C ARG A 125 -16.35 3.06 14.63
N GLU A 126 -15.84 1.85 14.91
CA GLU A 126 -15.24 1.56 16.20
C GLU A 126 -13.80 2.07 16.33
N GLU A 127 -13.01 2.01 15.25
CA GLU A 127 -11.69 2.66 15.18
C GLU A 127 -11.36 3.08 13.74
N LYS A 128 -11.67 4.33 13.40
CA LYS A 128 -11.51 4.83 12.04
C LYS A 128 -10.07 4.96 11.59
N PHE A 129 -9.14 5.06 12.52
CA PHE A 129 -7.72 5.30 12.25
C PHE A 129 -6.88 4.05 12.53
N GLU A 130 -7.45 2.84 12.54
CA GLU A 130 -6.62 1.64 12.48
C GLU A 130 -5.81 1.70 11.18
N PRO A 131 -4.46 1.74 11.23
CA PRO A 131 -3.60 1.09 12.22
C PRO A 131 -2.99 1.97 13.32
N ARG A 132 -3.20 3.28 13.28
CA ARG A 132 -2.46 4.31 14.02
C ARG A 132 -2.36 4.12 15.54
N LYS A 133 -3.36 3.49 16.16
CA LYS A 133 -3.39 3.27 17.62
C LYS A 133 -2.84 1.92 18.06
N ALA A 134 -2.59 1.01 17.13
CA ALA A 134 -1.98 -0.28 17.44
C ALA A 134 -0.45 -0.13 17.51
N PRO A 135 0.23 -0.67 18.55
CA PRO A 135 1.66 -0.46 18.74
C PRO A 135 2.48 -0.83 17.50
N MET A 136 3.44 0.02 17.14
CA MET A 136 4.41 -0.21 16.09
C MET A 136 5.82 -0.30 16.70
N GLN A 137 6.75 -0.90 15.95
CA GLN A 137 8.13 -1.06 16.38
C GLN A 137 9.08 -0.68 15.25
N LEU A 138 10.07 0.16 15.56
CA LEU A 138 11.20 0.37 14.67
C LEU A 138 12.15 -0.83 14.67
N ARG A 139 12.61 -1.19 13.46
CA ARG A 139 13.62 -2.22 13.21
C ARG A 139 14.71 -1.63 12.34
N LEU A 140 15.86 -1.32 12.93
CA LEU A 140 17.02 -0.77 12.23
C LEU A 140 17.78 -1.89 11.55
N ILE A 141 17.89 -1.83 10.22
CA ILE A 141 18.62 -2.84 9.43
C ILE A 141 20.08 -2.39 9.24
N ASP A 142 20.25 -1.15 8.80
CA ASP A 142 21.55 -0.52 8.60
C ASP A 142 21.42 1.01 8.71
N THR A 143 22.50 1.75 8.42
CA THR A 143 22.53 3.22 8.55
C THR A 143 21.62 3.98 7.59
N HIS A 144 21.13 3.33 6.54
CA HIS A 144 20.27 3.90 5.50
C HIS A 144 18.93 3.18 5.37
N THR A 145 18.67 2.18 6.21
CA THR A 145 17.47 1.34 6.11
C THR A 145 16.85 1.08 7.48
N VAL A 146 15.56 1.43 7.59
CA VAL A 146 14.73 1.16 8.78
C VAL A 146 13.38 0.61 8.37
N GLU A 147 12.83 -0.26 9.19
CA GLU A 147 11.48 -0.79 9.08
C GLU A 147 10.59 -0.28 10.20
N VAL A 148 9.32 0.00 9.87
CA VAL A 148 8.23 0.15 10.84
C VAL A 148 7.43 -1.14 10.77
N TYR A 149 7.61 -2.02 11.76
CA TYR A 149 6.85 -3.25 11.91
C TYR A 149 5.62 -3.03 12.77
N GLN A 150 4.51 -3.67 12.42
CA GLN A 150 3.31 -3.69 13.20
C GLN A 150 2.79 -5.15 13.35
N PRO A 151 2.60 -5.64 14.60
CA PRO A 151 1.94 -6.92 14.83
C PRO A 151 0.48 -6.90 14.33
N PRO A 152 -0.21 -8.05 14.29
CA PRO A 152 -1.59 -8.11 13.82
C PRO A 152 -2.48 -7.09 14.55
N THR A 153 -3.04 -6.14 13.79
CA THR A 153 -3.86 -5.08 14.37
C THR A 153 -5.09 -5.66 15.09
N PRO A 154 -5.61 -4.99 16.14
CA PRO A 154 -6.66 -5.57 16.97
C PRO A 154 -7.93 -5.98 16.20
N ARG A 155 -8.40 -5.16 15.25
CA ARG A 155 -9.68 -5.41 14.55
C ARG A 155 -9.49 -6.09 13.22
N MET A 156 -8.65 -5.52 12.37
CA MET A 156 -8.43 -6.01 11.01
C MET A 156 -7.44 -7.16 10.95
N ARG A 157 -6.76 -7.47 12.06
CA ARG A 157 -5.84 -8.60 12.19
C ARG A 157 -4.78 -8.58 11.10
N LEU A 158 -4.40 -7.40 10.63
CA LEU A 158 -3.39 -7.24 9.59
C LEU A 158 -2.04 -7.06 10.27
N GLU A 159 -1.11 -7.97 10.01
CA GLU A 159 0.29 -7.77 10.35
C GLU A 159 0.98 -7.06 9.19
N SER A 160 1.85 -6.09 9.46
CA SER A 160 2.48 -5.33 8.39
C SER A 160 3.90 -4.87 8.72
N CYS A 161 4.67 -4.56 7.68
CA CYS A 161 5.98 -3.99 7.80
C CYS A 161 6.27 -3.05 6.61
N GLY A 162 6.59 -1.80 6.91
CA GLY A 162 7.05 -0.82 5.93
C GLY A 162 8.54 -0.58 6.05
N ARG A 163 9.32 -0.91 5.03
CA ARG A 163 10.77 -0.64 4.94
C ARG A 163 11.02 0.67 4.20
N TYR A 164 11.73 1.59 4.85
CA TYR A 164 12.25 2.82 4.30
C TYR A 164 13.76 2.65 4.05
N HIS A 165 14.16 2.62 2.78
CA HIS A 165 15.56 2.59 2.36
C HIS A 165 15.93 3.90 1.66
N LEU A 166 16.87 4.65 2.22
CA LEU A 166 17.36 5.89 1.64
C LEU A 166 18.46 5.58 0.61
N LEU A 167 18.14 5.71 -0.67
CA LEU A 167 19.03 5.46 -1.81
C LEU A 167 20.14 6.52 -1.92
N GLU A 168 21.17 6.23 -2.73
CA GLU A 168 22.37 7.07 -2.87
C GLU A 168 22.10 8.53 -3.23
N ASP A 169 21.12 8.76 -4.09
CA ASP A 169 20.72 10.11 -4.52
C ASP A 169 19.79 10.83 -3.54
N GLY A 170 19.44 10.19 -2.42
CA GLY A 170 18.51 10.70 -1.42
C GLY A 170 17.03 10.36 -1.68
N THR A 171 16.71 9.61 -2.73
CA THR A 171 15.37 9.05 -2.93
C THR A 171 15.07 8.00 -1.87
N ILE A 172 13.86 8.02 -1.31
CA ILE A 172 13.40 6.98 -0.39
C ILE A 172 12.74 5.89 -1.22
N GLU A 173 13.20 4.65 -1.12
CA GLU A 173 12.43 3.48 -1.54
C GLU A 173 11.64 2.96 -0.36
N TYR A 174 10.31 2.93 -0.51
CA TYR A 174 9.39 2.38 0.47
C TYR A 174 8.83 1.06 -0.05
N THR A 175 9.11 -0.03 0.68
CA THR A 175 8.51 -1.35 0.42
C THR A 175 7.58 -1.70 1.58
N PHE A 176 6.33 -2.01 1.27
CA PHE A 176 5.36 -2.42 2.26
C PHE A 176 4.95 -3.87 2.01
N GLU A 177 4.95 -4.66 3.07
CA GLU A 177 4.43 -6.03 3.06
C GLU A 177 3.45 -6.23 4.20
N CYS A 178 2.40 -7.00 3.96
CA CYS A 178 1.41 -7.33 4.97
C CYS A 178 0.90 -8.77 4.85
N ILE A 179 0.43 -9.30 5.96
CA ILE A 179 -0.16 -10.64 6.05
C ILE A 179 -1.49 -10.53 6.80
N PRO A 180 -2.64 -10.83 6.15
CA PRO A 180 -3.90 -10.94 6.84
C PRO A 180 -3.87 -12.16 7.79
N ARG A 181 -4.02 -11.95 9.09
CA ARG A 181 -4.01 -13.02 10.11
C ARG A 181 -5.40 -13.41 10.61
N GLY A 182 -6.46 -12.79 10.07
CA GLY A 182 -7.84 -13.09 10.42
C GLY A 182 -8.81 -12.89 9.25
N ALA A 183 -9.97 -13.55 9.34
CA ALA A 183 -11.05 -13.50 8.35
C ALA A 183 -11.96 -12.29 8.56
N THR A 184 -11.41 -11.08 8.51
CA THR A 184 -12.12 -9.84 8.90
C THR A 184 -12.69 -9.05 7.74
N PHE A 185 -12.23 -9.32 6.50
CA PHE A 185 -12.59 -8.58 5.29
C PHE A 185 -13.85 -9.18 4.64
N ARG A 186 -15.00 -8.59 4.89
CA ARG A 186 -16.33 -9.11 4.52
C ARG A 186 -16.71 -8.85 3.07
N ASN A 187 -16.19 -7.77 2.49
CA ASN A 187 -16.51 -7.33 1.13
C ASN A 187 -15.54 -7.86 0.07
N GLY A 188 -14.71 -8.85 0.42
CA GLY A 188 -13.82 -9.52 -0.53
C GLY A 188 -12.62 -8.69 -0.98
N TYR A 189 -12.24 -7.64 -0.24
CA TYR A 189 -10.99 -6.92 -0.47
C TYR A 189 -10.43 -6.35 0.83
N LEU A 190 -9.12 -6.09 0.83
CA LEU A 190 -8.41 -5.31 1.83
C LEU A 190 -8.00 -3.97 1.21
N ALA A 191 -8.39 -2.87 1.83
CA ALA A 191 -8.02 -1.52 1.41
C ALA A 191 -7.13 -0.85 2.46
N LEU A 192 -6.02 -0.30 1.98
CA LEU A 192 -4.97 0.32 2.77
C LEU A 192 -4.74 1.75 2.27
N PHE A 193 -4.55 2.70 3.20
CA PHE A 193 -4.43 4.13 2.90
C PHE A 193 -3.19 4.75 3.53
N TRP A 194 -2.47 5.57 2.76
CA TRP A 194 -1.35 6.36 3.24
C TRP A 194 -1.59 7.84 3.03
N ALA A 195 -1.32 8.62 4.07
CA ALA A 195 -1.44 10.06 4.04
C ALA A 195 -0.07 10.75 4.06
N SER A 196 0.09 11.84 3.30
CA SER A 196 1.23 12.73 3.45
C SER A 196 0.81 14.18 3.64
N TYR A 197 0.83 14.66 4.88
CA TYR A 197 0.38 16.02 5.23
C TYR A 197 1.47 17.05 4.94
N ILE A 198 1.26 17.87 3.91
CA ILE A 198 2.25 18.82 3.40
C ILE A 198 2.13 20.14 4.14
N HIS A 199 3.26 20.68 4.57
CA HIS A 199 3.31 21.91 5.36
C HIS A 199 3.23 23.16 4.48
N GLN A 200 2.05 23.77 4.45
CA GLN A 200 1.79 25.07 3.82
C GLN A 200 2.42 25.24 2.42
N PRO A 201 2.16 24.34 1.46
CA PRO A 201 2.61 24.54 0.10
C PRO A 201 1.90 25.72 -0.56
N GLU A 202 2.50 26.30 -1.59
CA GLU A 202 1.92 27.37 -2.40
C GLU A 202 0.71 26.90 -3.21
N SER A 203 0.64 25.60 -3.49
CA SER A 203 -0.47 24.94 -4.19
C SER A 203 -0.86 23.66 -3.48
N THR A 204 -2.17 23.39 -3.41
CA THR A 204 -2.69 22.12 -2.90
C THR A 204 -2.73 21.02 -3.97
N ASN A 205 -2.49 21.38 -5.23
CA ASN A 205 -2.70 20.52 -6.38
C ASN A 205 -1.64 19.44 -6.50
N ILE A 206 -2.03 18.34 -7.14
CA ILE A 206 -1.09 17.32 -7.63
C ILE A 206 -1.07 17.29 -9.16
N HIS A 207 0.05 16.85 -9.71
CA HIS A 207 0.28 16.72 -11.14
C HIS A 207 0.60 15.27 -11.50
N PHE A 208 -0.10 14.72 -12.50
CA PHE A 208 0.14 13.36 -13.00
C PHE A 208 -0.20 13.24 -14.48
N ILE A 209 0.30 12.19 -15.13
CA ILE A 209 -0.14 11.83 -16.49
C ILE A 209 -1.43 11.03 -16.36
N GLY A 210 -2.52 11.59 -16.88
CA GLY A 210 -3.85 11.02 -16.78
C GLY A 210 -4.71 11.32 -18.00
N GLN A 211 -5.96 10.85 -17.95
CA GLN A 211 -6.98 11.16 -18.94
C GLN A 211 -8.35 11.20 -18.25
N PRO A 212 -9.37 11.85 -18.85
CA PRO A 212 -10.76 11.67 -18.42
C PRO A 212 -11.12 10.19 -18.27
N ALA A 213 -11.87 9.86 -17.22
CA ALA A 213 -12.35 8.51 -16.96
C ALA A 213 -13.37 8.05 -18.02
N GLU A 214 -14.08 9.01 -18.61
CA GLU A 214 -15.02 8.81 -19.71
C GLU A 214 -14.53 9.54 -20.96
N GLY A 215 -14.71 8.91 -22.12
CA GLY A 215 -14.40 9.49 -23.42
C GLY A 215 -13.04 9.07 -24.02
N PRO A 216 -12.77 9.49 -25.27
CA PRO A 216 -11.63 9.02 -26.05
C PRO A 216 -10.35 9.87 -25.88
N ASP A 217 -10.35 10.81 -24.93
CA ASP A 217 -9.26 11.76 -24.73
C ASP A 217 -7.91 11.05 -24.48
N ALA A 218 -6.88 11.52 -25.19
CA ALA A 218 -5.53 10.99 -25.03
C ALA A 218 -4.91 11.38 -23.67
N PRO A 219 -3.98 10.55 -23.14
CA PRO A 219 -3.21 10.89 -21.94
C PRO A 219 -2.51 12.24 -22.05
N ARG A 220 -2.58 13.02 -20.98
CA ARG A 220 -1.94 14.34 -20.85
C ARG A 220 -1.57 14.63 -19.41
N TRP A 221 -0.78 15.68 -19.20
CA TRP A 221 -0.59 16.25 -17.86
C TRP A 221 -1.92 16.77 -17.32
N ILE A 222 -2.31 16.24 -16.17
CA ILE A 222 -3.44 16.71 -15.37
C ILE A 222 -2.88 17.45 -14.17
N GLU A 223 -3.40 18.63 -13.92
CA GLU A 223 -3.29 19.33 -12.64
C GLU A 223 -4.63 19.16 -11.93
N ALA A 224 -4.64 18.41 -10.85
CA ALA A 224 -5.85 18.08 -10.12
C ALA A 224 -5.88 18.80 -8.78
N ALA A 225 -6.99 19.48 -8.52
CA ALA A 225 -7.34 20.02 -7.22
C ALA A 225 -8.61 19.32 -6.73
N SER A 226 -8.60 18.83 -5.49
CA SER A 226 -9.82 18.35 -4.84
C SER A 226 -10.56 19.57 -4.24
N PRO A 227 -11.82 19.87 -4.66
CA PRO A 227 -12.51 21.08 -4.23
C PRO A 227 -12.80 21.13 -2.72
N ALA A 228 -13.03 19.97 -2.12
CA ALA A 228 -13.27 19.79 -0.70
C ALA A 228 -12.85 18.38 -0.29
N HIS A 229 -12.64 18.17 1.02
CA HIS A 229 -12.31 16.86 1.54
C HIS A 229 -13.37 15.81 1.14
N GLY A 230 -12.95 14.77 0.41
CA GLY A 230 -13.86 13.77 -0.13
C GLY A 230 -14.66 14.26 -1.35
N VAL A 231 -14.12 15.14 -2.18
CA VAL A 231 -14.74 15.51 -3.47
C VAL A 231 -13.67 15.43 -4.56
N ASP A 232 -13.92 14.63 -5.60
CA ASP A 232 -12.97 14.38 -6.70
C ASP A 232 -11.55 14.05 -6.21
N SER A 233 -11.44 13.33 -5.08
CA SER A 233 -10.19 13.17 -4.32
C SER A 233 -9.36 11.97 -4.77
N THR A 234 -9.93 11.03 -5.54
CA THR A 234 -9.29 9.76 -5.85
C THR A 234 -9.15 9.52 -7.35
N HIS A 235 -7.94 9.19 -7.82
CA HIS A 235 -7.59 8.96 -9.22
C HIS A 235 -7.12 7.51 -9.41
N PRO A 236 -8.01 6.57 -9.81
CA PRO A 236 -7.64 5.17 -9.99
C PRO A 236 -6.69 4.98 -11.20
N PRO A 237 -5.90 3.90 -11.24
CA PRO A 237 -5.09 3.56 -12.39
C PRO A 237 -5.99 3.21 -13.59
N ARG A 238 -5.58 3.57 -14.81
CA ARG A 238 -6.29 3.21 -16.04
C ARG A 238 -6.39 1.69 -16.18
N GLY A 239 -7.56 1.21 -16.64
CA GLY A 239 -7.84 -0.19 -16.92
C GLY A 239 -8.95 -0.76 -16.03
N GLU A 240 -9.10 -2.08 -16.03
CA GLU A 240 -10.14 -2.76 -15.27
C GLU A 240 -9.93 -2.60 -13.77
N LEU A 241 -10.91 -2.04 -13.05
CA LEU A 241 -10.84 -1.80 -11.61
C LEU A 241 -11.50 -2.94 -10.82
N PRO A 242 -10.99 -3.26 -9.62
CA PRO A 242 -11.68 -4.21 -8.75
C PRO A 242 -13.07 -3.67 -8.37
N ARG A 243 -13.98 -4.60 -8.05
CA ARG A 243 -15.24 -4.26 -7.40
C ARG A 243 -14.96 -3.95 -5.93
N LEU A 244 -15.43 -2.79 -5.48
CA LEU A 244 -15.22 -2.29 -4.12
C LEU A 244 -16.58 -1.99 -3.46
N PRO A 245 -17.39 -3.03 -3.19
CA PRO A 245 -18.65 -2.82 -2.48
C PRO A 245 -18.37 -2.26 -1.08
N HIS A 246 -19.18 -1.31 -0.66
CA HIS A 246 -19.09 -0.67 0.64
C HIS A 246 -20.50 -0.35 1.14
N ASP A 247 -20.64 -0.19 2.44
CA ASP A 247 -21.91 0.16 3.06
C ASP A 247 -22.31 1.59 2.64
N ASP A 248 -23.60 1.84 2.41
CA ASP A 248 -24.10 3.15 1.98
C ASP A 248 -23.77 4.27 2.99
N ASP A 249 -23.58 3.93 4.26
CA ASP A 249 -23.27 4.83 5.37
C ASP A 249 -21.78 4.82 5.76
N PHE A 250 -20.91 4.37 4.86
CA PHE A 250 -19.47 4.23 5.10
C PHE A 250 -18.82 5.59 5.43
N PRO A 251 -18.08 5.70 6.56
CA PRO A 251 -17.74 7.01 7.12
C PRO A 251 -16.45 7.65 6.59
N LEU A 252 -15.58 6.91 5.88
CA LEU A 252 -14.40 7.55 5.24
C LEU A 252 -14.81 8.08 3.88
N THR A 253 -14.95 9.40 3.79
CA THR A 253 -15.40 10.04 2.56
C THR A 253 -14.33 9.89 1.47
N LEU A 254 -13.07 10.22 1.76
CA LEU A 254 -12.01 10.31 0.75
C LEU A 254 -11.85 9.05 -0.14
N VAL A 255 -11.96 7.85 0.45
CA VAL A 255 -11.53 6.60 -0.20
C VAL A 255 -12.35 6.23 -1.45
N PHE A 256 -13.65 6.56 -1.48
CA PHE A 256 -14.56 6.19 -2.58
C PHE A 256 -14.97 7.35 -3.50
N HIS A 257 -14.53 8.58 -3.22
CA HIS A 257 -14.82 9.73 -4.10
C HIS A 257 -13.88 9.80 -5.29
N ARG A 258 -14.20 9.02 -6.32
CA ARG A 258 -13.49 9.02 -7.61
C ARG A 258 -13.63 10.37 -8.28
N SER A 259 -12.51 10.92 -8.71
CA SER A 259 -12.46 12.05 -9.62
C SER A 259 -12.90 11.65 -11.03
N ARG A 260 -13.09 12.67 -11.87
CA ARG A 260 -13.28 12.52 -13.33
C ARG A 260 -12.06 12.02 -14.10
N TYR A 261 -10.93 11.74 -13.45
CA TYR A 261 -9.69 11.33 -14.10
C TYR A 261 -9.21 9.95 -13.65
N VAL A 262 -8.59 9.23 -14.59
CA VAL A 262 -7.78 8.05 -14.31
C VAL A 262 -6.30 8.38 -14.50
N CYS A 263 -5.47 7.73 -13.71
CA CYS A 263 -4.02 7.83 -13.75
C CYS A 263 -3.44 6.85 -14.78
N VAL A 264 -2.64 7.32 -15.73
CA VAL A 264 -2.08 6.51 -16.83
C VAL A 264 -0.67 6.05 -16.50
N GLU A 265 0.14 6.91 -15.90
CA GLU A 265 1.47 6.57 -15.40
C GLU A 265 1.44 6.58 -13.87
N PRO A 266 1.94 5.53 -13.18
CA PRO A 266 1.74 5.35 -11.74
C PRO A 266 2.69 6.24 -10.91
N TRP A 267 2.63 7.55 -11.09
CA TRP A 267 3.39 8.52 -10.31
C TRP A 267 2.73 9.90 -10.39
N TYR A 268 3.02 10.73 -9.39
CA TYR A 268 2.57 12.11 -9.35
C TYR A 268 3.54 12.97 -8.54
N TYR A 269 3.37 14.28 -8.64
CA TYR A 269 4.10 15.21 -7.79
C TYR A 269 3.23 16.40 -7.37
N GLY A 270 3.60 17.00 -6.24
CA GLY A 270 3.17 18.33 -5.86
C GLY A 270 4.38 19.22 -5.58
N THR A 271 4.18 20.53 -5.54
CA THR A 271 5.25 21.51 -5.31
C THR A 271 5.07 22.24 -3.98
N SER A 272 6.17 22.44 -3.25
CA SER A 272 6.17 23.08 -1.94
C SER A 272 7.50 23.78 -1.68
N HIS A 273 7.46 25.09 -1.42
CA HIS A 273 8.61 25.92 -1.06
C HIS A 273 9.75 25.81 -2.09
N GLY A 274 9.41 25.98 -3.38
CA GLY A 274 10.36 25.88 -4.50
C GLY A 274 10.92 24.47 -4.78
N ARG A 275 10.34 23.43 -4.19
CA ARG A 275 10.75 22.02 -4.35
C ARG A 275 9.58 21.19 -4.88
N ALA A 276 9.89 20.04 -5.46
CA ALA A 276 8.89 19.04 -5.84
C ALA A 276 9.01 17.79 -4.97
N TYR A 277 7.89 17.34 -4.40
CA TYR A 277 7.77 16.03 -3.80
C TYR A 277 7.10 15.08 -4.79
N VAL A 278 7.82 14.05 -5.19
CA VAL A 278 7.41 13.12 -6.24
C VAL A 278 7.21 11.74 -5.62
N GLN A 279 6.07 11.11 -5.87
CA GLN A 279 5.77 9.75 -5.46
C GLN A 279 5.59 8.87 -6.70
N MET A 280 6.38 7.81 -6.81
CA MET A 280 6.46 6.91 -7.96
C MET A 280 6.19 5.48 -7.52
N PHE A 281 5.25 4.81 -8.17
CA PHE A 281 4.79 3.48 -7.78
C PHE A 281 5.15 2.45 -8.84
N ARG A 282 5.41 1.22 -8.39
CA ARG A 282 5.60 0.11 -9.30
C ARG A 282 4.29 -0.20 -10.06
N PRO A 283 4.31 -0.25 -11.41
CA PRO A 283 3.10 -0.45 -12.21
C PRO A 283 2.22 -1.65 -11.82
N ARG A 284 2.84 -2.79 -11.48
CA ARG A 284 2.07 -4.00 -11.12
C ARG A 284 1.22 -3.83 -9.86
N ASP A 285 1.55 -2.87 -8.98
CA ASP A 285 0.90 -2.73 -7.68
C ASP A 285 -0.43 -1.95 -7.76
N ARG A 286 -0.70 -1.31 -8.91
CA ARG A 286 -1.98 -0.67 -9.24
C ARG A 286 -2.49 0.32 -8.18
N ILE A 287 -1.59 1.15 -7.67
CA ILE A 287 -1.88 2.17 -6.66
C ILE A 287 -2.86 3.23 -7.19
N TRP A 288 -3.77 3.67 -6.33
CA TRP A 288 -4.73 4.74 -6.60
C TRP A 288 -4.20 6.02 -5.97
N LEU A 289 -4.13 7.09 -6.75
CA LEU A 289 -3.70 8.38 -6.21
C LEU A 289 -4.86 9.01 -5.43
N ALA A 290 -4.54 9.68 -4.33
CA ALA A 290 -5.52 10.33 -3.48
C ALA A 290 -5.01 11.71 -3.06
N GLN A 291 -5.93 12.60 -2.70
CA GLN A 291 -5.57 13.91 -2.16
C GLN A 291 -6.67 14.50 -1.32
N SER A 292 -6.28 15.41 -0.43
CA SER A 292 -7.19 16.24 0.37
C SER A 292 -6.67 17.67 0.42
N PRO A 293 -7.49 18.70 0.19
CA PRO A 293 -7.05 20.09 0.29
C PRO A 293 -6.78 20.54 1.73
N SER A 294 -7.19 19.75 2.73
CA SER A 294 -7.18 20.13 4.15
C SER A 294 -6.76 18.99 5.10
N GLY A 295 -6.15 17.92 4.58
CA GLY A 295 -5.88 16.71 5.37
C GLY A 295 -4.97 16.95 6.59
N GLY A 296 -4.01 17.88 6.49
CA GLY A 296 -3.13 18.30 7.58
C GLY A 296 -3.65 19.49 8.40
N GLY A 297 -4.91 19.90 8.18
CA GLY A 297 -5.50 21.11 8.73
C GLY A 297 -5.46 22.30 7.76
N THR A 298 -5.86 23.48 8.24
CA THR A 298 -5.97 24.70 7.43
C THR A 298 -4.64 25.05 6.75
N GLY A 299 -4.66 25.13 5.42
CA GLY A 299 -3.48 25.43 4.60
C GLY A 299 -2.52 24.24 4.39
N ASN A 300 -2.84 23.06 4.92
CA ASN A 300 -1.99 21.87 4.82
C ASN A 300 -2.74 20.76 4.07
N PRO A 301 -2.52 20.60 2.76
CA PRO A 301 -3.13 19.51 2.02
C PRO A 301 -2.50 18.17 2.42
N ALA A 302 -3.13 17.08 1.98
CA ALA A 302 -2.57 15.75 2.03
C ALA A 302 -2.43 15.19 0.61
N TRP A 303 -1.25 14.66 0.32
CA TRP A 303 -0.90 14.04 -0.96
C TRP A 303 -0.74 12.54 -0.75
N ASP A 304 -1.82 11.82 -1.06
CA ASP A 304 -2.12 10.52 -0.47
C ASP A 304 -2.16 9.42 -1.54
N PHE A 305 -2.23 8.17 -1.11
CA PHE A 305 -2.52 7.07 -2.02
C PHE A 305 -3.21 5.90 -1.32
N GLN A 306 -3.83 5.05 -2.13
CA GLN A 306 -4.57 3.88 -1.68
C GLN A 306 -4.12 2.63 -2.40
N TRP A 307 -4.22 1.49 -1.72
CA TRP A 307 -3.95 0.18 -2.28
C TRP A 307 -5.07 -0.78 -1.93
N PHE A 308 -5.61 -1.44 -2.97
CA PHE A 308 -6.73 -2.36 -2.85
C PHE A 308 -6.26 -3.77 -3.26
N ILE A 309 -6.31 -4.71 -2.33
CA ILE A 309 -6.00 -6.12 -2.56
C ILE A 309 -7.33 -6.89 -2.64
N PRO A 310 -7.75 -7.34 -3.85
CA PRO A 310 -8.94 -8.16 -3.99
C PRO A 310 -8.68 -9.59 -3.48
N ASP A 311 -9.73 -10.22 -2.98
CA ASP A 311 -9.75 -11.62 -2.53
C ASP A 311 -8.54 -12.04 -1.65
N PRO A 312 -8.19 -11.26 -0.61
CA PRO A 312 -7.04 -11.57 0.23
C PRO A 312 -7.25 -12.88 0.97
N LYS A 313 -6.21 -13.70 1.03
CA LYS A 313 -6.18 -14.96 1.77
C LYS A 313 -5.39 -14.81 3.05
N ILE A 314 -5.93 -15.45 4.09
CA ILE A 314 -5.30 -15.47 5.41
C ILE A 314 -3.97 -16.22 5.32
N GLY A 315 -2.92 -15.63 5.87
CA GLY A 315 -1.57 -16.20 5.91
C GLY A 315 -0.76 -16.01 4.63
N GLU A 316 -1.35 -15.53 3.53
CA GLU A 316 -0.59 -15.12 2.35
C GLU A 316 -0.02 -13.71 2.53
N ALA A 317 1.20 -13.48 2.03
CA ALA A 317 1.85 -12.19 2.11
C ALA A 317 1.62 -11.38 0.83
N TYR A 318 1.28 -10.11 1.00
CA TYR A 318 1.07 -9.15 -0.09
C TYR A 318 2.06 -8.00 0.04
N GLY A 319 2.48 -7.38 -1.06
CA GLY A 319 3.31 -6.18 -0.97
C GLY A 319 3.30 -5.26 -2.19
N PHE A 320 3.71 -4.02 -1.95
CA PHE A 320 3.98 -3.01 -2.99
C PHE A 320 5.32 -2.31 -2.76
N THR A 321 5.84 -1.68 -3.81
CA THR A 321 7.06 -0.87 -3.76
C THR A 321 6.84 0.47 -4.43
N MET A 322 7.31 1.53 -3.77
CA MET A 322 7.27 2.89 -4.28
C MET A 322 8.58 3.63 -3.99
N ARG A 323 8.81 4.73 -4.70
CA ARG A 323 9.91 5.65 -4.46
C ARG A 323 9.42 7.07 -4.27
N ALA A 324 9.93 7.77 -3.28
CA ALA A 324 9.61 9.15 -2.96
C ALA A 324 10.86 10.03 -3.06
N ALA A 325 10.79 11.12 -3.85
CA ALA A 325 11.92 12.02 -4.08
C ALA A 325 11.55 13.47 -3.71
N LEU A 326 12.47 14.19 -3.07
CA LEU A 326 12.37 15.63 -2.81
C LEU A 326 13.41 16.39 -3.65
N LEU A 327 12.94 16.96 -4.76
CA LEU A 327 13.77 17.60 -5.77
C LEU A 327 13.84 19.12 -5.56
N ALA A 328 15.02 19.71 -5.77
CA ALA A 328 15.24 21.16 -5.68
C ALA A 328 14.83 21.91 -6.97
N THR A 329 13.65 21.59 -7.50
CA THR A 329 13.08 22.23 -8.68
C THR A 329 11.56 22.08 -8.68
N THR A 330 10.87 23.01 -9.31
CA THR A 330 9.44 22.92 -9.65
C THR A 330 9.23 22.78 -11.16
N ASP A 331 10.31 22.83 -11.95
CA ASP A 331 10.25 22.68 -13.40
C ASP A 331 9.87 21.24 -13.78
N ARG A 332 8.77 21.10 -14.51
CA ARG A 332 8.21 19.81 -14.89
C ARG A 332 9.17 18.97 -15.73
N ALA A 333 9.88 19.58 -16.68
CA ALA A 333 10.81 18.85 -17.54
C ALA A 333 11.98 18.29 -16.71
N ALA A 334 12.54 19.09 -15.81
CA ALA A 334 13.56 18.66 -14.87
C ALA A 334 13.07 17.55 -13.92
N ILE A 335 11.83 17.64 -13.42
CA ILE A 335 11.21 16.60 -12.58
C ILE A 335 11.09 15.28 -13.36
N VAL A 336 10.57 15.33 -14.59
CA VAL A 336 10.41 14.16 -15.46
C VAL A 336 11.76 13.50 -15.73
N GLN A 337 12.78 14.29 -16.06
CA GLN A 337 14.13 13.80 -16.32
C GLN A 337 14.76 13.17 -15.07
N ALA A 338 14.72 13.87 -13.93
CA ALA A 338 15.33 13.42 -12.68
C ALA A 338 14.71 12.11 -12.16
N THR A 339 13.42 11.90 -12.41
CA THR A 339 12.69 10.72 -11.92
C THR A 339 12.65 9.55 -12.90
N GLN A 340 13.06 9.74 -14.16
CA GLN A 340 13.04 8.69 -15.18
C GLN A 340 13.77 7.41 -14.74
N PRO A 341 15.01 7.45 -14.20
CA PRO A 341 15.71 6.23 -13.79
C PRO A 341 14.97 5.44 -12.70
N HIS A 342 14.30 6.12 -11.78
CA HIS A 342 13.53 5.47 -10.72
C HIS A 342 12.25 4.83 -11.25
N ARG A 343 11.55 5.51 -12.17
CA ARG A 343 10.35 4.98 -12.84
C ARG A 343 10.71 3.75 -13.69
N ASP A 344 11.84 3.78 -14.38
CA ASP A 344 12.33 2.65 -15.17
C ASP A 344 12.70 1.46 -14.30
N ALA A 345 13.37 1.68 -13.15
CA ALA A 345 13.69 0.63 -12.20
C ALA A 345 12.43 -0.05 -11.63
N LEU A 346 11.43 0.74 -11.23
CA LEU A 346 10.14 0.23 -10.76
C LEU A 346 9.39 -0.54 -11.87
N ALA A 347 9.42 -0.05 -13.10
CA ALA A 347 8.82 -0.73 -14.25
C ALA A 347 9.55 -2.06 -14.58
N ALA A 348 10.87 -2.11 -14.42
CA ALA A 348 11.65 -3.33 -14.58
C ALA A 348 11.30 -4.38 -13.50
N ALA A 349 11.23 -3.96 -12.24
CA ALA A 349 10.83 -4.83 -11.13
C ALA A 349 9.43 -5.43 -11.32
N SER A 350 8.51 -4.72 -11.99
CA SER A 350 7.17 -5.25 -12.33
C SER A 350 7.20 -6.48 -13.24
N ARG A 351 8.25 -6.64 -14.08
CA ARG A 351 8.34 -7.71 -15.08
C ARG A 351 8.99 -8.98 -14.54
N SER A 352 9.87 -8.86 -13.55
CA SER A 352 10.62 -9.99 -12.98
C SER A 352 9.83 -10.88 -12.03
N ALA A 353 8.61 -10.50 -11.67
CA ALA A 353 7.75 -11.23 -10.74
C ALA A 353 6.61 -12.03 -11.42
N LYS A 354 6.69 -12.21 -12.75
CA LYS A 354 5.90 -13.17 -13.52
C LYS A 354 6.79 -14.34 -13.89
#